data_AF-A0A538B3H0-F1
#
_entry.id   AF-A0A538B3H0-F1
#
_cell.length_a   1.000
_cell.length_b   1.000
_cell.length_c   1.000
_cell.angle_alpha   90.00
_cell.angle_beta   90.00
_cell.angle_gamma   90.00
#
_symmetry.space_group_name_H-M   'P 1'
#
loop_
_entity.id
_entity.type
_entity.pdbx_description
1 polymer ?
#
loop_
_entity_poly.entity_id
_entity_poly.type
_entity_poly.pdbx_seq_one_letter_code
_entity_poly.pdbx_strand_id
1 'polypeptide(L)' 'MERASEAGREDDQRFMRRALELARRGLGLASPNPMVGAVVLAGGRVVGEG' A
#
# COMPACT_ATOMS: atom_id res chain seq x y z
N MET A 1 8.15 -23.51 -8.25
CA MET A 1 8.01 -22.11 -7.81
C MET A 1 6.57 -21.70 -8.09
N GLU A 2 5.84 -21.45 -7.02
CA GLU A 2 4.38 -21.50 -6.90
C GLU A 2 3.69 -20.39 -7.71
N ARG A 3 2.64 -20.74 -8.45
CA ARG A 3 1.83 -19.75 -9.18
C ARG A 3 1.09 -18.90 -8.16
N ALA A 4 1.48 -17.62 -8.03
CA ALA A 4 0.70 -16.64 -7.30
C ALA A 4 -0.73 -16.64 -7.85
N SER A 5 -1.69 -16.99 -6.99
CA SER A 5 -3.11 -17.07 -7.31
C SER A 5 -3.65 -15.69 -7.71
N GLU A 6 -4.60 -15.64 -8.65
CA GLU A 6 -5.24 -14.38 -9.09
C GLU A 6 -5.91 -13.63 -7.93
N ALA A 7 -6.40 -14.35 -6.92
CA ALA A 7 -6.91 -13.79 -5.67
C ALA A 7 -5.85 -12.95 -4.90
N GLY A 8 -4.58 -13.35 -4.95
CA GLY A 8 -3.48 -12.58 -4.36
C GLY A 8 -3.26 -11.23 -5.06
N ARG A 9 -3.46 -11.15 -6.39
CA ARG A 9 -3.31 -9.90 -7.14
C ARG A 9 -4.47 -8.91 -6.92
N GLU A 10 -5.69 -9.41 -6.76
CA GLU A 10 -6.84 -8.54 -6.44
C GLU A 10 -6.70 -7.92 -5.04
N ASP A 11 -6.20 -8.72 -4.08
CA ASP A 11 -5.82 -8.26 -2.75
C ASP A 11 -4.68 -7.23 -2.81
N ASP A 12 -3.63 -7.47 -3.60
CA ASP A 12 -2.53 -6.53 -3.79
C ASP A 12 -3.02 -5.17 -4.31
N GLN A 13 -3.91 -5.16 -5.30
CA GLN A 13 -4.47 -3.91 -5.83
C GLN A 13 -5.30 -3.15 -4.80
N ARG A 14 -6.06 -3.86 -3.94
CA ARG A 14 -6.79 -3.22 -2.85
C ARG A 14 -5.83 -2.53 -1.87
N PHE A 15 -4.78 -3.21 -1.42
CA PHE A 15 -3.84 -2.62 -0.47
C PHE A 15 -2.96 -1.55 -1.11
N MET A 16 -2.64 -1.67 -2.40
CA MET A 16 -1.93 -0.63 -3.14
C MET A 16 -2.77 0.65 -3.27
N ARG A 17 -4.08 0.53 -3.52
CA ARG A 17 -4.99 1.70 -3.48
C ARG A 17 -4.95 2.38 -2.11
N ARG A 18 -4.93 1.60 -1.02
CA ARG A 18 -4.78 2.15 0.34
C ARG A 18 -3.45 2.87 0.53
N ALA A 19 -2.33 2.31 0.07
CA ALA A 19 -1.03 2.95 0.13
C ALA A 19 -1.00 4.31 -0.61
N LEU A 20 -1.64 4.39 -1.79
CA LEU A 20 -1.75 5.63 -2.54
C LEU A 20 -2.65 6.68 -1.85
N GLU A 21 -3.73 6.26 -1.17
CA GLU A 21 -4.54 7.17 -0.35
C GLU A 21 -3.75 7.78 0.81
N LEU A 22 -2.89 6.98 1.45
CA LEU A 22 -2.01 7.44 2.53
C LEU A 22 -0.99 8.44 1.98
N ALA A 23 -0.34 8.13 0.86
CA ALA A 23 0.62 9.01 0.19
C ALA A 23 0.02 10.40 -0.09
N ARG A 24 -1.23 10.46 -0.57
CA ARG A 24 -1.93 11.72 -0.89
C ARG A 24 -2.06 12.68 0.30
N ARG A 25 -1.97 12.19 1.54
CA ARG A 25 -1.97 13.04 2.75
C ARG A 25 -0.74 13.94 2.84
N GLY A 26 0.36 13.57 2.17
CA GLY A 26 1.59 14.36 2.08
C GLY A 26 1.54 15.50 1.05
N LEU A 27 0.41 15.75 0.39
CA LEU A 27 0.33 16.74 -0.69
C LEU A 27 0.65 18.14 -0.17
N GLY A 28 1.69 18.75 -0.76
CA GLY A 28 2.20 20.06 -0.36
C GLY A 28 3.02 20.07 0.93
N LEU A 29 3.04 18.98 1.70
CA LEU A 29 3.79 18.84 2.95
C LEU A 29 5.11 18.10 2.76
N ALA A 30 5.18 17.18 1.78
CA ALA A 30 6.35 16.33 1.57
C ALA A 30 7.48 17.00 0.79
N SER A 31 7.28 18.17 0.16
CA SER A 31 8.28 18.83 -0.68
C SER A 31 9.61 19.10 0.08
N PRO A 32 10.79 18.83 -0.52
CA PRO A 32 11.05 18.42 -1.91
C PRO A 32 10.96 16.90 -2.15
N ASN A 33 10.58 16.12 -1.14
CA ASN A 33 10.50 14.67 -1.22
C ASN A 33 9.18 14.21 -1.87
N PRO A 34 9.15 13.02 -2.49
CA PRO A 34 7.92 12.46 -3.03
C PRO A 34 6.96 12.11 -1.90
N MET A 35 5.67 12.14 -2.22
CA MET A 35 4.64 11.55 -1.37
C MET A 35 4.73 10.04 -1.42
N VAL A 36 4.88 9.39 -0.27
CA VAL A 36 4.94 7.94 -0.15
C VAL A 36 3.96 7.50 0.92
N GLY A 37 3.26 6.41 0.64
CA GLY A 37 2.44 5.71 1.63
C GLY A 37 2.72 4.21 1.55
N ALA A 38 2.57 3.52 2.66
CA ALA A 38 2.89 2.11 2.82
C ALA A 38 1.84 1.40 3.68
N VAL A 39 1.63 0.12 3.37
CA VAL A 39 0.77 -0.79 4.13
C VAL A 39 1.56 -2.07 4.38
N VAL A 40 1.64 -2.49 5.64
CA VAL A 40 2.34 -3.71 6.05
C VAL A 40 1.30 -4.75 6.47
N LEU A 41 1.41 -5.95 5.90
CA LEU A 41 0.50 -7.07 6.14
C LEU A 41 1.22 -8.19 6.91
N ALA A 42 0.51 -8.81 7.85
CA ALA A 42 0.90 -10.08 8.46
C ALA A 42 -0.30 -11.01 8.49
N GLY A 43 -0.18 -12.20 7.89
CA GLY A 43 -1.30 -13.16 7.81
C GLY A 43 -2.55 -12.59 7.13
N GLY A 44 -2.38 -11.77 6.09
CA GLY A 44 -3.49 -11.14 5.36
C GLY A 44 -4.16 -9.96 6.06
N ARG A 45 -3.65 -9.54 7.23
CA ARG A 45 -4.20 -8.43 8.01
C ARG A 45 -3.22 -7.26 8.03
N VAL A 46 -3.74 -6.03 7.98
CA VAL A 46 -2.92 -4.82 8.12
C VAL A 46 -2.41 -4.73 9.56
N VAL A 47 -1.09 -4.64 9.71
CA VAL A 47 -0.41 -4.46 11.01
C VAL A 47 0.28 -3.10 11.13
N GLY A 48 0.39 -2.36 10.03
CA GLY A 48 0.91 -0.99 10.02
C GLY A 48 0.55 -0.28 8.73
N GLU A 49 0.34 1.03 8.82
CA GLU A 49 0.10 1.90 7.68
C GLU A 49 0.63 3.32 7.96
N GLY A 50 1.04 4.01 6.89
CA GLY A 50 1.60 5.36 6.94
C GLY A 50 1.61 6.02 5.58
#